data_AF-A0A8T2MSM6-F1
#
_entry.id   AF-A0A8T2MSM6-F1
#
_cell.length_a   1.000
_cell.length_b   1.000
_cell.length_c   1.000
_cell.angle_alpha   90.00
_cell.angle_beta   90.00
_cell.angle_gamma   90.00
#
_symmetry.space_group_name_H-M   'P 1'
#
loop_
_entity.id
_entity.type
_entity.pdbx_description
1 polymer ?
#
loop_
_entity_poly.entity_id
_entity_poly.type
_entity_poly.pdbx_seq_one_letter_code
_entity_poly.pdbx_strand_id
1 'polypeptide(L)'
;MCERCCRRTESTKRLTIQRFPRVIVLPRKTLTQWSDLNRFAMSRYSISKSTVSVSFPLTRLDLGPYGPPGIDREGLRLCHMVTDVITRCRGSVLYNLYAVCNHSGTVNMGHYTACCVDQSGWHCYNDASTQDMVS
;
A
#
# COMPACT_ATOMS: atom_id res chain seq x y z
N MET A 1 -17.61 4.05 26.22
CA MET A 1 -19.04 3.96 26.60
C MET A 1 -19.81 4.57 25.43
N CYS A 2 -20.82 3.89 24.89
CA CYS A 2 -21.57 4.40 23.73
C CYS A 2 -22.53 5.50 24.18
N GLU A 3 -22.49 6.67 23.54
CA GLU A 3 -23.32 7.84 23.89
C GLU A 3 -24.81 7.63 23.60
N ARG A 4 -25.16 6.73 22.68
CA ARG A 4 -26.57 6.47 22.32
C ARG A 4 -27.28 5.50 23.26
N CYS A 5 -26.56 4.51 23.80
CA CYS A 5 -27.15 3.46 24.63
C CYS A 5 -26.60 3.39 26.06
N CYS A 6 -25.67 4.29 26.42
CA CYS A 6 -25.04 4.41 27.74
C CYS A 6 -24.45 3.10 28.31
N ARG A 7 -24.09 2.16 27.44
CA ARG A 7 -23.48 0.87 27.82
C ARG A 7 -22.03 0.80 27.33
N ARG A 8 -21.22 -0.02 28.01
CA ARG A 8 -19.93 -0.45 27.47
C ARG A 8 -20.21 -1.44 26.35
N THR A 9 -19.92 -1.03 25.13
CA THR A 9 -20.06 -1.86 23.93
C THR A 9 -18.73 -1.92 23.21
N GLU A 10 -18.52 -2.99 22.45
CA GLU A 10 -17.41 -3.04 21.51
C GLU A 10 -17.55 -1.92 20.48
N SER A 11 -16.42 -1.32 20.10
CA SER A 11 -16.37 -0.23 19.12
C SER A 11 -15.73 -0.73 17.84
N THR A 12 -16.34 -0.45 16.69
CA THR A 12 -15.75 -0.77 15.38
C THR A 12 -14.85 0.38 14.93
N LYS A 13 -13.59 0.09 14.61
CA LYS A 13 -12.66 1.06 14.03
C LYS A 13 -12.47 0.78 12.54
N ARG A 14 -12.68 1.79 11.69
CA ARG A 14 -12.42 1.72 10.24
C ARG A 14 -11.41 2.78 9.85
N LEU A 15 -10.36 2.39 9.15
CA LEU A 15 -9.36 3.29 8.58
C LEU A 15 -9.74 3.57 7.12
N THR A 16 -9.61 4.83 6.69
CA THR A 16 -9.88 5.28 5.32
C THR A 16 -8.82 6.28 4.88
N ILE A 17 -8.54 6.35 3.59
CA ILE A 17 -7.68 7.38 3.01
C ILE A 17 -8.50 8.67 2.94
N GLN A 18 -8.19 9.64 3.78
CA GLN A 18 -8.90 10.92 3.74
C GLN A 18 -8.52 11.76 2.53
N ARG A 19 -7.24 11.69 2.11
CA ARG A 19 -6.69 12.41 0.96
C ARG A 19 -5.67 11.51 0.26
N PHE A 20 -5.78 11.43 -1.06
CA PHE A 20 -4.89 10.62 -1.88
C PHE A 20 -3.59 11.38 -2.17
N PRO A 21 -2.41 10.85 -1.76
CA PRO A 21 -1.13 11.50 -2.04
C PRO A 21 -0.69 11.27 -3.49
N ARG A 22 0.15 12.14 -4.05
CA ARG A 22 0.72 11.94 -5.40
C ARG A 22 1.56 10.67 -5.49
N VAL A 23 2.31 10.36 -4.43
CA VAL A 23 3.14 9.16 -4.30
C VAL A 23 2.70 8.44 -3.04
N ILE A 24 2.40 7.15 -3.16
CA ILE A 24 2.05 6.30 -2.03
C ILE A 24 3.14 5.25 -1.82
N VAL A 25 3.59 5.11 -0.57
CA VAL A 25 4.50 4.04 -0.15
C VAL A 25 3.67 3.02 0.60
N LEU A 26 3.62 1.79 0.10
CA LEU A 26 2.88 0.69 0.69
C LEU A 26 3.86 -0.32 1.29
N PRO A 27 4.01 -0.36 2.63
CA PRO A 27 4.73 -1.43 3.29
C PRO A 27 3.99 -2.75 3.09
N ARG A 28 4.72 -3.88 3.05
CA ARG A 28 4.13 -5.21 2.84
C ARG A 28 3.00 -5.57 3.82
N LYS A 29 2.99 -5.02 5.04
CA LYS A 29 1.90 -5.20 6.02
C LYS A 29 0.53 -4.79 5.49
N THR A 30 0.50 -3.81 4.58
CA THR A 30 -0.73 -3.20 4.07
C THR A 30 -1.29 -3.98 2.88
N LEU A 31 -0.48 -4.79 2.18
CA LEU A 31 -0.87 -5.52 0.97
C LEU A 31 -1.46 -6.92 1.23
N THR A 32 -1.35 -7.41 2.46
CA THR A 32 -1.98 -8.66 2.88
C THR A 32 -3.33 -8.38 3.52
N GLN A 33 -4.36 -9.06 3.03
CA GLN A 33 -5.69 -9.07 3.62
C GLN A 33 -5.59 -9.30 5.13
N TRP A 34 -6.33 -8.49 5.89
CA TRP A 34 -6.26 -8.35 7.35
C TRP A 34 -6.59 -9.62 8.15
N SER A 35 -6.86 -10.75 7.51
CA SER A 35 -7.18 -11.99 8.23
C SER A 35 -5.95 -12.76 8.73
N ASP A 36 -4.78 -12.68 8.08
CA ASP A 36 -3.71 -13.67 8.38
C ASP A 36 -2.27 -13.18 8.40
N LEU A 37 -1.98 -11.87 8.37
CA LEU A 37 -0.57 -11.42 8.33
C LEU A 37 -0.22 -10.31 9.31
N ASN A 38 -0.15 -10.70 10.57
CA ASN A 38 0.85 -10.13 11.46
C ASN A 38 2.25 -10.32 10.80
N ARG A 39 2.88 -9.23 10.34
CA ARG A 39 4.31 -9.24 9.88
C ARG A 39 5.25 -9.88 10.90
N PHE A 40 4.80 -9.98 12.14
CA PHE A 40 5.48 -10.54 13.30
C PHE A 40 4.48 -11.41 14.05
N ALA A 41 4.59 -12.73 13.91
CA ALA A 41 4.01 -13.62 14.91
C ALA A 41 4.80 -13.38 16.21
N MET A 42 4.32 -12.46 17.05
CA MET A 42 4.95 -12.21 18.34
C MET A 42 4.64 -13.38 19.26
N SER A 43 5.57 -14.34 19.31
CA SER A 43 5.77 -15.15 20.50
C SER A 43 6.47 -14.28 21.54
N ARG A 44 6.25 -14.51 22.84
CA ARG A 44 6.89 -13.76 23.95
C ARG A 44 8.43 -13.69 23.87
N TYR A 45 9.06 -14.46 22.98
CA TYR A 45 10.52 -14.55 22.81
C TYR A 45 11.02 -14.54 21.36
N SER A 46 10.16 -14.38 20.33
CA SER A 46 10.62 -14.50 18.94
C SER A 46 9.83 -13.64 17.96
N ILE A 47 10.55 -12.98 17.06
CA ILE A 47 10.03 -12.20 15.93
C ILE A 47 10.46 -12.91 14.65
N SER A 48 9.51 -13.50 13.93
CA SER A 48 9.76 -14.16 12.65
C SER A 48 9.34 -13.27 11.47
N LYS A 49 10.12 -13.30 10.39
CA LYS A 49 9.80 -12.62 9.14
C LYS A 49 8.91 -13.55 8.32
N SER A 50 7.70 -13.13 7.99
CA SER A 50 6.92 -13.87 7.00
C SER A 50 7.65 -13.82 5.64
N THR A 51 7.81 -14.98 4.99
CA THR A 51 8.46 -15.12 3.67
C THR A 51 7.45 -15.27 2.53
N VAL A 52 6.15 -15.21 2.83
CA VAL A 52 5.06 -15.36 1.84
C VAL A 52 5.15 -14.27 0.78
N SER A 53 5.07 -14.69 -0.49
CA SER A 53 5.00 -13.79 -1.64
C SER A 53 3.65 -13.09 -1.70
N VAL A 54 3.66 -11.83 -2.09
CA VAL A 54 2.45 -11.03 -2.27
C VAL A 54 2.43 -10.55 -3.71
N SER A 55 1.35 -10.83 -4.43
CA SER A 55 1.14 -10.28 -5.75
C SER A 55 0.63 -8.85 -5.65
N PHE A 56 1.12 -7.99 -6.53
CA PHE A 56 0.69 -6.61 -6.64
C PHE A 56 0.66 -6.20 -8.12
N PRO A 57 -0.29 -5.35 -8.53
CA PRO A 57 -0.36 -4.89 -9.91
C PRO A 57 0.77 -3.89 -10.19
N LEU A 58 1.41 -4.02 -11.37
CA LEU A 58 2.40 -3.04 -11.83
C LEU A 58 1.74 -1.72 -12.28
N THR A 59 0.52 -1.80 -12.80
CA THR A 59 -0.22 -0.63 -13.30
C THR A 59 -1.66 -0.65 -12.83
N ARG A 60 -2.26 0.54 -12.74
CA ARG A 60 -3.69 0.76 -12.44
C ARG A 60 -4.16 0.12 -11.13
N LEU A 61 -3.38 0.23 -10.06
CA LEU A 61 -3.86 -0.06 -8.70
C LEU A 61 -4.94 0.96 -8.32
N ASP A 62 -6.18 0.49 -8.15
CA ASP A 62 -7.30 1.36 -7.76
C ASP A 62 -7.43 1.46 -6.24
N LEU A 63 -7.16 2.65 -5.70
CA LEU A 63 -7.33 2.98 -4.28
C LEU A 63 -8.64 3.72 -3.98
N GLY A 64 -9.47 4.00 -5.00
CA GLY A 64 -10.75 4.70 -4.86
C GLY A 64 -11.67 4.09 -3.80
N PRO A 65 -11.86 2.76 -3.75
CA PRO A 65 -12.70 2.09 -2.74
C PRO A 65 -12.26 2.30 -1.28
N TYR A 66 -11.01 2.71 -1.04
CA TYR A 66 -10.47 2.95 0.31
C TYR A 66 -10.54 4.42 0.74
N GLY A 67 -11.11 5.28 -0.11
CA GLY A 67 -11.34 6.70 0.17
C GLY A 67 -12.45 6.97 1.19
N PRO A 68 -12.79 8.24 1.42
CA PRO A 68 -13.88 8.62 2.31
C PRO A 68 -15.22 8.06 1.80
N PRO A 69 -16.09 7.53 2.68
CA PRO A 69 -17.44 7.12 2.29
C PRO A 69 -18.21 8.33 1.76
N GLY A 70 -18.75 8.25 0.54
CA GLY A 70 -19.60 9.30 -0.02
C GLY A 70 -18.94 10.25 -1.01
N ILE A 71 -17.91 9.84 -1.77
CA ILE A 71 -17.60 10.53 -3.04
C ILE A 71 -18.72 10.20 -4.04
N ASP A 72 -19.85 10.89 -3.90
CA ASP A 72 -20.80 11.05 -4.98
C ASP A 72 -20.25 12.06 -6.02
N ARG A 73 -20.96 12.21 -7.14
CA ARG A 73 -20.55 13.05 -8.28
C ARG A 73 -20.25 14.52 -7.92
N GLU A 74 -20.74 15.00 -6.78
CA GLU A 74 -20.58 16.40 -6.31
C GLU A 74 -19.31 16.58 -5.45
N GLY A 75 -18.93 15.60 -4.63
CA GLY A 75 -17.73 15.67 -3.78
C GLY A 75 -16.40 15.77 -4.55
N LEU A 76 -16.38 15.40 -5.84
CA LEU A 76 -15.21 15.51 -6.71
C LEU A 76 -14.85 16.97 -7.08
N ARG A 77 -15.74 17.93 -6.82
CA ARG A 77 -15.43 19.37 -7.00
C ARG A 77 -14.52 19.93 -5.91
N LEU A 78 -14.49 19.34 -4.71
CA LEU A 78 -13.59 19.78 -3.63
C LEU A 78 -12.17 19.25 -3.77
N CYS A 79 -11.95 18.16 -4.50
CA CYS A 79 -10.61 17.66 -4.82
C CYS A 79 -10.00 18.28 -6.09
N HIS A 80 -10.59 19.37 -6.62
CA HIS A 80 -10.05 20.13 -7.76
C HIS A 80 -8.70 20.81 -7.48
N MET A 81 -8.13 20.69 -6.28
CA MET A 81 -6.84 21.30 -5.94
C MET A 81 -5.71 20.30 -5.65
N VAL A 82 -5.57 19.21 -6.41
CA VAL A 82 -4.26 18.55 -6.62
C VAL A 82 -4.20 17.87 -8.00
N THR A 83 -3.87 18.65 -9.04
CA THR A 83 -3.05 18.30 -10.24
C THR A 83 -3.01 16.85 -10.77
N ASP A 84 -3.52 16.71 -12.00
CA ASP A 84 -2.95 16.02 -13.18
C ASP A 84 -2.60 14.51 -13.18
N VAL A 85 -2.70 13.77 -12.08
CA VAL A 85 -2.38 12.32 -12.08
C VAL A 85 -3.58 11.43 -11.73
N ILE A 86 -4.64 11.98 -11.15
CA ILE A 86 -5.88 11.23 -10.89
C ILE A 86 -6.75 11.32 -12.16
N THR A 87 -6.63 10.34 -13.05
CA THR A 87 -7.51 10.18 -14.20
C THR A 87 -8.97 10.23 -13.73
N ARG A 88 -9.77 11.15 -14.30
CA ARG A 88 -11.16 11.46 -13.94
C ARG A 88 -12.17 10.33 -14.26
N CYS A 89 -11.94 9.14 -13.74
CA CYS A 89 -12.81 7.99 -13.90
C CYS A 89 -13.70 7.85 -12.66
N ARG A 90 -14.79 8.62 -12.57
CA ARG A 90 -15.99 8.32 -11.75
C ARG A 90 -15.78 7.52 -10.44
N GLY A 91 -14.84 7.92 -9.57
CA GLY A 91 -14.60 7.29 -8.26
C GLY A 91 -13.41 6.32 -8.18
N SER A 92 -12.66 6.08 -9.26
CA SER A 92 -11.39 5.34 -9.21
C SER A 92 -10.20 6.29 -9.00
N VAL A 93 -9.22 5.83 -8.22
CA VAL A 93 -7.97 6.53 -7.96
C VAL A 93 -6.82 5.60 -8.29
N LEU A 94 -6.25 5.79 -9.48
CA LEU A 94 -5.30 4.85 -10.08
C LEU A 94 -3.85 5.22 -9.78
N TYR A 95 -3.07 4.23 -9.35
CA TYR A 95 -1.63 4.32 -9.16
C TYR A 95 -0.89 3.32 -10.04
N ASN A 96 0.26 3.73 -10.58
CA ASN A 96 1.21 2.83 -11.21
C ASN A 96 2.38 2.59 -10.25
N LEU A 97 2.86 1.36 -10.21
CA LEU A 97 4.03 1.00 -9.45
C LEU A 97 5.27 1.53 -10.18
N TYR A 98 6.16 2.19 -9.45
CA TYR A 98 7.39 2.72 -10.02
C TYR A 98 8.66 2.25 -9.29
N ALA A 99 8.52 1.68 -8.09
CA ALA A 99 9.64 1.14 -7.33
C ALA A 99 9.19 0.05 -6.36
N VAL A 100 10.07 -0.92 -6.10
CA VAL A 100 9.91 -1.99 -5.12
C VAL A 100 11.21 -2.15 -4.35
N CYS A 101 11.13 -2.17 -3.02
CA CYS A 101 12.27 -2.55 -2.17
C CYS A 101 12.01 -3.92 -1.56
N ASN A 102 12.92 -4.85 -1.82
CA ASN A 102 12.88 -6.22 -1.33
C ASN A 102 13.86 -6.41 -0.19
N HIS A 103 13.53 -7.34 0.71
CA HIS A 103 14.44 -7.81 1.75
C HIS A 103 14.49 -9.32 1.68
N SER A 104 15.66 -9.91 1.48
CA SER A 104 15.92 -11.34 1.69
C SER A 104 16.54 -11.56 3.08
N GLY A 105 16.49 -12.77 3.63
CA GLY A 105 17.01 -13.05 4.99
C GLY A 105 15.95 -12.96 6.10
N THR A 106 16.41 -12.84 7.35
CA THR A 106 15.62 -12.88 8.59
C THR A 106 15.15 -11.49 9.04
N VAL A 107 14.62 -11.35 10.27
CA VAL A 107 14.30 -10.03 10.84
C VAL A 107 15.55 -9.26 11.26
N ASN A 108 16.57 -9.97 11.76
CA ASN A 108 17.76 -9.37 12.37
C ASN A 108 18.95 -9.25 11.40
N MET A 109 18.91 -9.97 10.28
CA MET A 109 19.98 -9.98 9.28
C MET A 109 19.40 -10.32 7.92
N GLY A 110 19.85 -9.64 6.87
CA GLY A 110 19.39 -9.88 5.52
C GLY A 110 20.00 -8.91 4.52
N HIS A 111 19.46 -8.94 3.30
CA HIS A 111 19.96 -8.15 2.18
C HIS A 111 18.83 -7.39 1.52
N TYR A 112 19.06 -6.10 1.20
CA TYR A 112 18.09 -5.26 0.54
C TYR A 112 18.44 -5.09 -0.93
N THR A 113 17.45 -5.29 -1.80
CA THR A 113 17.55 -4.98 -3.23
C THR A 113 16.39 -4.08 -3.63
N ALA A 114 16.54 -3.34 -4.71
CA ALA A 114 15.49 -2.47 -5.22
C ALA A 114 15.25 -2.75 -6.70
N CYS A 115 14.00 -2.64 -7.17
CA CYS A 115 13.73 -2.55 -8.59
C CYS A 115 12.91 -1.29 -8.86
N CYS A 116 13.31 -0.50 -9.84
CA CYS A 116 12.70 0.78 -10.18
C CYS A 116 12.39 0.83 -11.67
N VAL A 117 11.37 1.60 -12.06
CA VAL A 117 11.05 1.86 -13.47
C VAL A 117 11.53 3.24 -13.88
N ASP A 118 12.12 3.33 -15.06
CA ASP A 118 12.43 4.59 -15.74
C ASP A 118 11.87 4.59 -17.19
N GLN A 119 12.38 5.48 -18.03
CA GLN A 119 11.94 5.59 -19.43
C GLN A 119 12.34 4.37 -20.29
N SER A 120 13.39 3.64 -19.89
CA SER A 120 13.92 2.48 -20.61
C SER A 120 13.31 1.16 -20.12
N GLY A 121 12.72 1.14 -18.92
CA GLY A 121 12.01 -0.01 -18.40
C GLY A 121 12.30 -0.24 -16.93
N TRP A 122 12.12 -1.49 -16.50
CA TRP A 122 12.41 -1.92 -15.13
C TRP A 122 13.87 -2.30 -14.98
N HIS A 123 14.48 -1.80 -13.91
CA HIS A 123 15.87 -2.04 -13.53
C HIS A 123 15.93 -2.54 -12.10
N CYS A 124 16.70 -3.59 -11.85
CA CYS A 124 16.98 -4.10 -10.51
C CYS A 124 18.40 -3.76 -10.09
N TYR A 125 18.49 -3.24 -8.86
CA TYR A 125 19.70 -2.76 -8.22
C TYR A 125 20.03 -3.65 -7.04
N ASN A 126 21.26 -4.16 -7.05
CA ASN A 126 21.81 -5.01 -6.02
C ASN A 126 23.24 -4.53 -5.73
N ASP A 127 23.36 -3.66 -4.73
CA ASP A 127 24.60 -2.94 -4.37
C ASP A 127 25.23 -2.24 -5.58
N ALA A 128 26.42 -2.68 -6.00
CA ALA A 128 27.13 -2.14 -7.15
C ALA A 128 26.68 -2.74 -8.50
N SER A 129 25.77 -3.71 -8.50
CA SER A 129 25.29 -4.38 -9.70
C SER A 129 23.90 -3.90 -10.13
N THR A 130 23.72 -3.73 -11.44
CA THR A 130 22.47 -3.31 -12.07
C THR A 130 22.09 -4.32 -13.15
N GLN A 131 20.82 -4.72 -13.20
CA GLN A 131 20.30 -5.66 -14.20
C GLN A 131 18.94 -5.20 -14.69
N ASP A 132 18.74 -5.23 -16.01
CA ASP A 132 17.43 -4.99 -16.60
C ASP A 132 16.48 -6.13 -16.23
N MET A 133 15.26 -5.81 -15.83
CA MET A 133 14.24 -6.81 -15.54
C MET A 133 13.61 -7.26 -16.85
N VAL A 134 14.02 -8.44 -17.34
CA VAL A 134 13.48 -9.02 -18.58
C VAL A 134 12.06 -9.51 -18.32
N SER A 135 11.11 -9.06 -19.15
CA SER A 135 9.67 -9.42 -19.08
C SER A 135 9.38 -10.84 -19.54
#